data_AF-A0AB36H005-F1
#
_entry.id   AF-A0AB36H005-F1
#
_cell.length_a   1.000
_cell.length_b   1.000
_cell.length_c   1.000
_cell.angle_alpha   90.00
_cell.angle_beta   90.00
_cell.angle_gamma   90.00
#
_symmetry.space_group_name_H-M   'P 1'
#
loop_
_entity.id
_entity.type
_entity.pdbx_description
1 polymer ?
#
loop_
_entity_poly.entity_id
_entity_poly.type
_entity_poly.pdbx_seq_one_letter_code
_entity_poly.pdbx_strand_id
1 'polypeptide(L)'
;MVYENEHEDEFIVPVFTYESEYWDQVMKPHLQEQGWYIAEVDCTNVEDIEDCGTRLLRELNFKVPEHGYINAMAVKGNIRDIYGINMRKGIFVFYKNFEDIFSTHPDLYNGYGAEFMLQLIEDIVYYYSTLRGYLYEEYPVVVGYGVGLPSSYIPQLEELMGAENMMIAGEGVRYPWSDFEEEQRRNFPNGAPDPLYDKTGQLFGGVINHDPQATGIYVADPRYYPESPFYDPVLASKVHLVHSEFTEPDPSI
;
A
#
# COMPACT_ATOMS: atom_id res chain seq x y z
N MET A 1 7.20 -14.61 20.33
CA MET A 1 5.98 -13.80 20.10
C MET A 1 5.52 -14.15 18.70
N VAL A 2 4.23 -14.40 18.50
CA VAL A 2 3.70 -14.76 17.18
C VAL A 2 2.87 -13.58 16.70
N TYR A 3 3.03 -13.21 15.44
CA TYR A 3 2.32 -12.13 14.79
C TYR A 3 0.82 -12.38 14.84
N GLU A 4 0.08 -11.37 15.27
CA GLU A 4 -1.37 -11.36 15.20
C GLU A 4 -1.78 -10.35 14.12
N ASN A 5 -2.42 -10.87 13.07
CA ASN A 5 -2.99 -10.06 11.99
C ASN A 5 -4.12 -9.17 12.56
N GLU A 6 -4.05 -7.86 12.32
CA GLU A 6 -5.05 -6.91 12.80
C GLU A 6 -6.32 -6.91 11.93
N HIS A 7 -6.25 -7.47 10.72
CA HIS A 7 -7.34 -7.56 9.74
C HIS A 7 -7.78 -9.02 9.46
N GLU A 8 -8.99 -9.20 8.90
CA GLU A 8 -9.55 -10.55 8.64
C GLU A 8 -8.91 -11.29 7.44
N ASP A 9 -8.20 -10.56 6.58
CA ASP A 9 -7.59 -11.08 5.34
C ASP A 9 -6.19 -11.65 5.59
N GLU A 10 -5.81 -12.69 4.86
CA GLU A 10 -4.48 -13.31 4.98
C GLU A 10 -3.34 -12.34 4.62
N PHE A 11 -2.32 -12.25 5.48
CA PHE A 11 -1.16 -11.39 5.29
C PHE A 11 0.11 -12.22 5.11
N ILE A 12 0.52 -12.43 3.85
CA ILE A 12 1.70 -13.22 3.48
C ILE A 12 2.86 -12.28 3.17
N VAL A 13 3.97 -12.39 3.88
CA VAL A 13 5.14 -11.52 3.71
C VAL A 13 6.11 -12.08 2.66
N PRO A 14 6.36 -11.37 1.55
CA PRO A 14 7.41 -11.72 0.62
C PRO A 14 8.80 -11.40 1.20
N VAL A 15 9.68 -12.40 1.16
CA VAL A 15 11.05 -12.34 1.66
C VAL A 15 12.03 -12.32 0.50
N PHE A 16 12.77 -11.24 0.37
CA PHE A 16 13.79 -11.02 -0.65
C PHE A 16 15.16 -11.32 -0.03
N THR A 17 15.69 -12.52 -0.25
CA THR A 17 16.99 -12.89 0.31
C THR A 17 18.13 -12.20 -0.42
N TYR A 18 19.13 -11.71 0.30
CA TYR A 18 20.28 -11.04 -0.33
C TYR A 18 21.04 -11.96 -1.27
N GLU A 19 21.12 -13.25 -0.93
CA GLU A 19 21.78 -14.26 -1.74
C GLU A 19 21.10 -14.49 -3.10
N SER A 20 19.82 -14.14 -3.22
CA SER A 20 19.11 -14.23 -4.50
C SER A 20 19.40 -13.06 -5.44
N GLU A 21 19.85 -11.92 -4.91
CA GLU A 21 19.98 -10.64 -5.61
C GLU A 21 18.69 -10.18 -6.33
N TYR A 22 17.55 -10.83 -6.06
CA TYR A 22 16.32 -10.68 -6.83
C TYR A 22 15.68 -9.30 -6.66
N TRP A 23 15.78 -8.72 -5.46
CA TRP A 23 15.33 -7.34 -5.22
C TRP A 23 16.07 -6.36 -6.15
N ASP A 24 17.40 -6.37 -6.09
CA ASP A 24 18.24 -5.39 -6.79
C ASP A 24 18.29 -5.60 -8.30
N GLN A 25 18.29 -6.85 -8.77
CA GLN A 25 18.46 -7.17 -10.18
C GLN A 25 17.15 -7.28 -10.96
N VAL A 26 16.03 -7.59 -10.29
CA VAL A 26 14.76 -7.90 -10.97
C VAL A 26 13.61 -7.04 -10.46
N MET A 27 13.24 -7.18 -9.19
CA MET A 27 12.01 -6.56 -8.67
C MET A 27 12.08 -5.03 -8.70
N LYS A 28 13.12 -4.43 -8.11
CA LYS A 28 13.25 -2.97 -8.05
C LYS A 28 13.35 -2.33 -9.44
N PRO A 29 14.20 -2.81 -10.37
CA PRO A 29 14.21 -2.30 -11.74
C PRO A 29 12.85 -2.42 -12.44
N HIS A 30 12.14 -3.53 -12.24
CA HIS A 30 10.83 -3.75 -12.84
C HIS A 30 9.78 -2.75 -12.33
N LEU A 31 9.70 -2.55 -11.01
CA LEU A 31 8.82 -1.57 -10.38
C LEU A 31 9.12 -0.15 -10.87
N GLN A 32 10.41 0.20 -10.99
CA GLN A 32 10.85 1.49 -11.54
C GLN A 32 10.44 1.68 -12.99
N GLU A 33 10.60 0.67 -13.84
CA GLU A 33 10.19 0.71 -15.26
C GLU A 33 8.67 0.89 -15.39
N GLN A 34 7.90 0.23 -14.52
CA GLN A 34 6.45 0.38 -14.46
C GLN A 34 5.99 1.73 -13.86
N GLY A 35 6.90 2.49 -13.23
CA GLY A 35 6.64 3.79 -12.64
C GLY A 35 6.00 3.75 -11.25
N TRP A 36 6.20 2.66 -10.50
CA TRP A 36 5.76 2.57 -9.10
C TRP A 36 6.53 3.54 -8.21
N TYR A 37 5.88 4.02 -7.15
CA TYR A 37 6.60 4.64 -6.04
C TYR A 37 7.23 3.55 -5.17
N ILE A 38 8.51 3.66 -4.84
CA ILE A 38 9.21 2.69 -4.00
C ILE A 38 9.69 3.40 -2.74
N ALA A 39 9.12 3.03 -1.60
CA ALA A 39 9.58 3.43 -0.27
C ALA A 39 10.57 2.37 0.24
N GLU A 40 11.87 2.64 0.11
CA GLU A 40 12.92 1.74 0.57
C GLU A 40 13.44 2.18 1.93
N VAL A 41 12.99 1.49 2.98
CA VAL A 41 13.24 1.87 4.37
C VAL A 41 14.41 1.08 4.93
N ASP A 42 15.45 1.79 5.33
CA ASP A 42 16.66 1.20 5.90
C ASP A 42 16.52 0.89 7.39
N CYS A 43 16.47 -0.40 7.72
CA CYS A 43 16.33 -0.90 9.08
C CYS A 43 17.66 -0.98 9.85
N THR A 44 18.78 -0.56 9.24
CA THR A 44 20.06 -0.62 9.93
C THR A 44 20.13 0.33 11.13
N ASN A 45 20.58 -0.23 12.26
CA ASN A 45 20.75 0.46 13.54
C ASN A 45 19.51 1.25 13.97
N VAL A 46 18.31 0.67 13.77
CA VAL A 46 17.08 1.23 14.34
C VAL A 46 17.19 1.26 15.87
N GLU A 47 16.78 2.38 16.47
CA GLU A 47 16.90 2.61 17.91
C GLU A 47 15.69 2.07 18.69
N ASP A 48 14.48 2.34 18.20
CA ASP A 48 13.20 1.96 18.82
C ASP A 48 12.06 1.89 17.77
N ILE A 49 10.84 1.57 18.21
CA ILE A 49 9.67 1.44 17.34
C ILE A 49 9.30 2.77 16.68
N GLU A 50 9.59 3.89 17.34
CA GLU A 50 9.33 5.22 16.81
C GLU A 50 10.32 5.58 15.70
N ASP A 51 11.58 5.18 15.80
CA ASP A 51 12.56 5.28 14.72
C ASP A 51 12.13 4.44 13.51
N CYS A 52 11.65 3.20 13.71
CA CYS A 52 11.07 2.38 12.63
C CYS A 52 10.01 3.16 11.84
N GLY A 53 9.01 3.68 12.57
CA GLY A 53 7.89 4.39 11.97
C GLY A 53 8.31 5.71 11.32
N THR A 54 9.22 6.44 11.95
CA THR A 54 9.74 7.71 11.42
C THR A 54 10.49 7.52 10.11
N ARG A 55 11.27 6.44 9.97
CA ARG A 55 11.98 6.12 8.72
C ARG A 55 11.00 5.80 7.60
N LEU A 56 9.95 5.02 7.86
CA LEU A 56 8.89 4.80 6.87
C LEU A 56 8.25 6.11 6.44
N LEU A 57 7.86 6.98 7.38
CA LEU A 57 7.25 8.27 7.05
C LEU A 57 8.17 9.15 6.18
N ARG A 58 9.49 9.14 6.42
CA ARG A 58 10.45 9.85 5.55
C ARG A 58 10.43 9.32 4.13
N GLU A 59 10.47 8.00 3.96
CA GLU A 59 10.42 7.37 2.64
C GLU A 59 9.07 7.56 1.95
N LEU A 60 8.00 7.83 2.70
CA LEU A 60 6.68 8.23 2.19
C LEU A 60 6.56 9.76 1.99
N ASN A 61 7.68 10.49 2.03
CA ASN A 61 7.78 11.94 1.81
C ASN A 61 7.08 12.82 2.86
N PHE A 62 6.85 12.31 4.06
CA PHE A 62 6.36 13.13 5.17
C PHE A 62 7.47 13.99 5.75
N LYS A 63 7.10 15.21 6.16
CA LYS A 63 7.97 16.07 6.95
C LYS A 63 7.95 15.62 8.40
N VAL A 64 8.88 14.74 8.75
CA VAL A 64 9.14 14.39 10.15
C VAL A 64 10.23 15.31 10.74
N PRO A 65 10.14 15.69 12.02
CA PRO A 65 11.19 16.49 12.64
C PRO A 65 12.52 15.73 12.69
N GLU A 66 13.65 16.42 12.47
CA GLU A 66 15.00 15.85 12.67
C GLU A 66 15.25 15.46 14.14
N HIS A 67 14.58 16.16 15.08
CA HIS A 67 14.72 16.00 16.53
C HIS A 67 13.36 15.97 17.23
N GLY A 68 12.43 15.18 16.72
CA GLY A 68 11.08 15.08 17.27
C GLY A 68 10.58 13.66 17.29
N TYR A 69 9.96 13.31 18.41
CA TYR A 69 9.38 12.01 18.68
C TYR A 69 8.00 11.93 18.02
N ILE A 70 7.79 10.96 17.13
CA ILE A 70 6.46 10.61 16.61
C ILE A 70 6.10 9.26 17.23
N ASN A 71 5.09 9.26 18.09
CA ASN A 71 4.66 8.01 18.73
C ASN A 71 4.04 7.05 17.71
N ALA A 72 4.05 5.76 18.01
CA ALA A 72 3.54 4.68 17.16
C ALA A 72 2.09 4.90 16.66
N MET A 73 1.20 5.44 17.50
CA MET A 73 -0.19 5.74 17.12
C MET A 73 -0.26 6.83 16.05
N ALA A 74 0.56 7.87 16.17
CA ALA A 74 0.66 8.92 15.18
C ALA A 74 1.26 8.40 13.87
N VAL A 75 2.20 7.44 13.91
CA VAL A 75 2.71 6.78 12.71
C VAL A 75 1.57 6.04 11.99
N LYS A 76 0.83 5.15 12.68
CA LYS A 76 -0.33 4.43 12.12
C LYS A 76 -1.38 5.38 11.51
N GLY A 77 -1.60 6.55 12.11
CA GLY A 77 -2.48 7.57 11.55
C GLY A 77 -1.93 8.21 10.26
N ASN A 78 -0.65 8.59 10.24
CA ASN A 78 -0.04 9.27 9.08
C ASN A 78 0.08 8.34 7.86
N ILE A 79 0.38 7.05 8.04
CA ILE A 79 0.49 6.11 6.91
C ILE A 79 -0.84 5.90 6.16
N ARG A 80 -1.98 6.34 6.72
CA ARG A 80 -3.30 6.33 6.07
C ARG A 80 -3.60 7.64 5.32
N ASP A 81 -2.72 8.62 5.41
CA ASP A 81 -2.86 9.94 4.78
C ASP A 81 -1.62 10.29 3.96
N ILE A 82 -1.13 9.34 3.14
CA ILE A 82 0.03 9.52 2.27
C ILE A 82 -0.31 10.53 1.17
N TYR A 83 0.30 11.72 1.22
CA TYR A 83 0.13 12.77 0.23
C TYR A 83 1.48 13.18 -0.39
N GLY A 84 1.42 13.76 -1.59
CA GLY A 84 2.60 14.37 -2.22
C GLY A 84 3.58 13.39 -2.87
N ILE A 85 3.21 12.12 -2.99
CA ILE A 85 3.87 11.11 -3.82
C ILE A 85 2.89 10.63 -4.89
N ASN A 86 3.41 10.09 -6.00
CA ASN A 86 2.58 9.59 -7.10
C ASN A 86 2.45 8.07 -6.98
N MET A 87 1.28 7.59 -6.55
CA MET A 87 0.97 6.17 -6.36
C MET A 87 0.07 5.61 -7.48
N ARG A 88 -0.11 6.33 -8.60
CA ARG A 88 -1.02 5.92 -9.70
C ARG A 88 -0.71 4.55 -10.27
N LYS A 89 0.57 4.17 -10.26
CA LYS A 89 1.07 2.88 -10.76
C LYS A 89 1.19 1.82 -9.66
N GLY A 90 0.93 2.21 -8.41
CA GLY A 90 1.16 1.43 -7.23
C GLY A 90 2.25 2.05 -6.34
N ILE A 91 2.26 1.58 -5.10
CA ILE A 91 3.29 1.87 -4.10
C ILE A 91 3.90 0.55 -3.65
N PHE A 92 5.22 0.53 -3.50
CA PHE A 92 5.95 -0.59 -2.94
C PHE A 92 6.67 -0.18 -1.66
N VAL A 93 6.43 -0.86 -0.55
CA VAL A 93 7.17 -0.67 0.71
C VAL A 93 8.17 -1.80 0.90
N PHE A 94 9.46 -1.47 0.90
CA PHE A 94 10.53 -2.44 1.08
C PHE A 94 11.35 -2.13 2.32
N TYR A 95 11.39 -3.06 3.27
CA TYR A 95 12.29 -2.97 4.42
C TYR A 95 13.61 -3.68 4.12
N LYS A 96 14.68 -2.93 3.89
CA LYS A 96 16.05 -3.47 3.70
C LYS A 96 16.75 -3.59 5.05
N ASN A 97 17.72 -4.50 5.16
CA ASN A 97 18.46 -4.76 6.40
C ASN A 97 17.51 -5.19 7.54
N PHE A 98 16.43 -5.89 7.22
CA PHE A 98 15.36 -6.22 8.18
C PHE A 98 15.87 -7.11 9.32
N GLU A 99 16.93 -7.88 9.09
CA GLU A 99 17.57 -8.70 10.11
C GLU A 99 18.10 -7.91 11.32
N ASP A 100 18.45 -6.63 11.11
CA ASP A 100 18.98 -5.79 12.17
C ASP A 100 17.93 -5.60 13.27
N ILE A 101 16.63 -5.56 12.94
CA ILE A 101 15.54 -5.40 13.91
C ILE A 101 15.51 -6.53 14.94
N PHE A 102 15.89 -7.75 14.55
CA PHE A 102 15.99 -8.87 15.49
C PHE A 102 17.21 -8.79 16.41
N SER A 103 18.18 -7.93 16.07
CA SER A 103 19.50 -7.87 16.67
C SER A 103 19.74 -6.55 17.44
N THR A 104 18.95 -5.51 17.20
CA THR A 104 19.08 -4.18 17.81
C THR A 104 18.14 -3.96 18.98
N HIS A 105 18.65 -3.27 20.00
CA HIS A 105 18.00 -2.67 21.18
C HIS A 105 17.06 -3.53 22.06
N PRO A 106 17.18 -3.47 23.41
CA PRO A 106 16.26 -4.18 24.32
C PRO A 106 14.77 -3.87 24.11
N ASP A 107 14.45 -2.70 23.59
CA ASP A 107 13.07 -2.24 23.36
C ASP A 107 12.44 -2.80 22.07
N LEU A 108 13.25 -3.39 21.19
CA LEU A 108 12.80 -4.11 19.98
C LEU A 108 12.88 -5.64 20.16
N TYR A 109 13.34 -6.09 21.33
CA TYR A 109 13.60 -7.49 21.65
C TYR A 109 12.33 -8.35 21.54
N ASN A 110 12.52 -9.66 21.31
CA ASN A 110 11.45 -10.65 21.09
C ASN A 110 10.55 -10.41 19.86
N GLY A 111 10.97 -9.59 18.91
CA GLY A 111 10.26 -9.39 17.64
C GLY A 111 9.19 -8.29 17.66
N TYR A 112 9.10 -7.51 18.73
CA TYR A 112 8.12 -6.41 18.85
C TYR A 112 8.34 -5.32 17.78
N GLY A 113 9.60 -4.97 17.50
CA GLY A 113 9.94 -4.05 16.43
C GLY A 113 9.54 -4.57 15.05
N ALA A 114 9.78 -5.85 14.80
CA ALA A 114 9.45 -6.50 13.54
C ALA A 114 7.93 -6.62 13.35
N GLU A 115 7.19 -7.00 14.40
CA GLU A 115 5.72 -6.98 14.40
C GLU A 115 5.20 -5.60 14.05
N PHE A 116 5.65 -4.56 14.76
CA PHE A 116 5.18 -3.19 14.55
C PHE A 116 5.39 -2.75 13.09
N MET A 117 6.55 -3.01 12.51
CA MET A 117 6.84 -2.65 11.12
C MET A 117 5.95 -3.41 10.13
N LEU A 118 5.71 -4.70 10.36
CA LEU A 118 4.82 -5.50 9.52
C LEU A 118 3.37 -5.04 9.63
N GLN A 119 2.91 -4.66 10.83
CA GLN A 119 1.59 -4.04 11.03
C GLN A 119 1.45 -2.70 10.30
N LEU A 120 2.52 -1.90 10.18
CA LEU A 120 2.47 -0.67 9.37
C LEU A 120 2.25 -0.98 7.88
N ILE A 121 2.89 -2.02 7.34
CA ILE A 121 2.62 -2.48 5.98
C ILE A 121 1.19 -3.01 5.86
N GLU A 122 0.77 -3.85 6.80
CA GLU A 122 -0.58 -4.42 6.85
C GLU A 122 -1.65 -3.31 6.80
N ASP A 123 -1.47 -2.25 7.59
CA ASP A 123 -2.35 -1.08 7.61
C ASP A 123 -2.35 -0.31 6.29
N ILE A 124 -1.20 -0.15 5.62
CA ILE A 124 -1.12 0.47 4.28
C ILE A 124 -1.88 -0.41 3.28
N VAL A 125 -1.64 -1.72 3.28
CA VAL A 125 -2.30 -2.67 2.37
C VAL A 125 -3.79 -2.62 2.57
N TYR A 126 -4.27 -2.78 3.80
CA TYR A 126 -5.68 -2.73 4.15
C TYR A 126 -6.27 -1.39 3.72
N TYR A 127 -5.72 -0.27 4.19
CA TYR A 127 -6.31 1.04 3.93
C TYR A 127 -6.39 1.36 2.44
N TYR A 128 -5.28 1.24 1.70
CA TYR A 128 -5.22 1.65 0.30
C TYR A 128 -5.82 0.65 -0.69
N SER A 129 -5.75 -0.65 -0.41
CA SER A 129 -6.33 -1.68 -1.28
C SER A 129 -7.83 -1.81 -1.07
N THR A 130 -8.34 -1.46 0.12
CA THR A 130 -9.77 -1.46 0.43
C THR A 130 -10.46 -0.11 0.25
N LEU A 131 -9.78 0.92 -0.28
CA LEU A 131 -10.44 2.17 -0.69
C LEU A 131 -11.57 1.85 -1.68
N ARG A 132 -12.78 1.77 -1.13
CA ARG A 132 -14.05 1.61 -1.84
C ARG A 132 -14.85 2.84 -1.48
N GLY A 133 -14.47 3.96 -2.10
CA GLY A 133 -15.08 5.29 -2.01
C GLY A 133 -16.17 5.44 -0.95
N TYR A 134 -15.77 5.78 0.28
CA TYR A 134 -16.65 6.55 1.15
C TYR A 134 -16.78 7.93 0.48
N LEU A 135 -17.75 8.03 -0.43
CA LEU A 135 -18.08 9.21 -1.25
C LEU A 135 -17.10 9.46 -2.42
N TYR A 136 -17.44 8.88 -3.57
CA TYR A 136 -17.23 9.41 -4.93
C TYR A 136 -15.82 9.72 -5.49
N GLU A 137 -14.70 9.62 -4.76
CA GLU A 137 -13.44 10.21 -5.29
C GLU A 137 -12.14 9.41 -5.10
N GLU A 138 -12.15 8.21 -4.48
CA GLU A 138 -10.90 7.50 -4.14
C GLU A 138 -10.80 6.11 -4.81
N TYR A 139 -9.78 5.94 -5.66
CA TYR A 139 -9.46 4.69 -6.34
C TYR A 139 -8.50 3.85 -5.49
N PRO A 140 -8.70 2.52 -5.40
CA PRO A 140 -7.79 1.66 -4.67
C PRO A 140 -6.42 1.64 -5.35
N VAL A 141 -5.37 1.61 -4.53
CA VAL A 141 -3.97 1.64 -4.96
C VAL A 141 -3.39 0.25 -4.81
N VAL A 142 -2.67 -0.24 -5.82
CA VAL A 142 -1.94 -1.50 -5.72
C VAL A 142 -0.78 -1.31 -4.75
N VAL A 143 -0.78 -2.05 -3.64
CA VAL A 143 0.27 -2.00 -2.62
C VAL A 143 1.12 -3.27 -2.70
N GLY A 144 2.37 -3.11 -3.12
CA GLY A 144 3.40 -4.12 -3.05
C GLY A 144 4.23 -3.98 -1.78
N TYR A 145 4.78 -5.08 -1.30
CA TYR A 145 5.59 -5.05 -0.08
C TYR A 145 6.56 -6.21 0.03
N GLY A 146 7.54 -6.07 0.92
CA GLY A 146 8.37 -7.17 1.36
C GLY A 146 9.52 -6.75 2.24
N VAL A 147 10.25 -7.75 2.72
CA VAL A 147 11.41 -7.59 3.60
C VAL A 147 12.66 -8.16 2.94
N GLY A 148 13.76 -7.45 3.07
CA GLY A 148 15.10 -7.88 2.69
C GLY A 148 15.87 -8.34 3.91
N LEU A 149 16.36 -9.57 3.89
CA LEU A 149 17.17 -10.18 4.96
C LEU A 149 18.06 -11.31 4.39
N PRO A 150 19.18 -11.68 5.02
CA PRO A 150 19.93 -12.86 4.62
C PRO A 150 19.17 -14.13 4.98
N SER A 151 19.34 -15.18 4.16
CA SER A 151 18.63 -16.46 4.33
C SER A 151 18.77 -17.08 5.74
N SER A 152 19.86 -16.77 6.45
CA SER A 152 20.11 -17.21 7.82
C SER A 152 19.13 -16.66 8.87
N TYR A 153 18.38 -15.61 8.55
CA TYR A 153 17.38 -15.00 9.43
C TYR A 153 15.93 -15.41 9.12
N ILE A 154 15.72 -16.26 8.10
CA ILE A 154 14.40 -16.84 7.81
C ILE A 154 13.79 -17.51 9.04
N PRO A 155 14.51 -18.34 9.83
CA PRO A 155 13.92 -19.00 11.00
C PRO A 155 13.34 -18.03 12.04
N GLN A 156 13.99 -16.90 12.27
CA GLN A 156 13.52 -15.87 13.21
C GLN A 156 12.26 -15.19 12.71
N LEU A 157 12.17 -14.94 11.40
CA LEU A 157 10.96 -14.41 10.78
C LEU A 157 9.84 -15.46 10.77
N GLU A 158 10.15 -16.75 10.56
CA GLU A 158 9.18 -17.86 10.66
C GLU A 158 8.65 -18.02 12.10
N GLU A 159 9.50 -17.87 13.12
CA GLU A 159 9.07 -17.88 14.52
C GLU A 159 8.11 -16.72 14.84
N LEU A 160 8.26 -15.58 14.16
CA LEU A 160 7.37 -14.43 14.30
C LEU A 160 6.08 -14.61 13.50
N MET A 161 6.16 -14.85 12.18
CA MET A 161 5.01 -14.82 11.28
C MET A 161 4.25 -16.15 11.18
N GLY A 162 4.92 -17.28 11.45
CA GLY A 162 4.50 -18.59 10.96
C GLY A 162 4.95 -18.79 9.51
N ALA A 163 5.45 -19.99 9.19
CA ALA A 163 5.98 -20.31 7.87
C ALA A 163 4.93 -20.23 6.74
N GLU A 164 3.65 -20.41 7.08
CA GLU A 164 2.51 -20.26 6.18
C GLU A 164 2.25 -18.81 5.75
N ASN A 165 2.63 -17.84 6.57
CA ASN A 165 2.43 -16.40 6.30
C ASN A 165 3.66 -15.75 5.68
N MET A 166 4.52 -16.57 5.07
CA MET A 166 5.76 -16.13 4.44
C MET A 166 5.90 -16.76 3.07
N MET A 167 6.55 -16.04 2.16
CA MET A 167 6.90 -16.55 0.85
C MET A 167 8.26 -16.05 0.41
N ILE A 168 9.10 -16.93 -0.15
CA ILE A 168 10.38 -16.51 -0.72
C ILE A 168 10.12 -15.87 -2.07
N ALA A 169 10.53 -14.61 -2.22
CA ALA A 169 10.40 -13.87 -3.47
C ALA A 169 11.37 -14.42 -4.52
N GLY A 170 10.90 -14.50 -5.77
CA GLY A 170 11.70 -14.96 -6.88
C GLY A 170 10.92 -15.00 -8.19
N GLU A 171 11.59 -15.41 -9.26
CA GLU A 171 10.97 -15.53 -10.58
C GLU A 171 9.85 -16.57 -10.58
N GLY A 172 8.74 -16.26 -11.25
CA GLY A 172 7.58 -17.17 -11.40
C GLY A 172 6.69 -17.27 -10.16
N VAL A 173 6.99 -16.50 -9.11
CA VAL A 173 6.18 -16.42 -7.89
C VAL A 173 5.00 -15.46 -8.10
N ARG A 174 3.81 -15.84 -7.60
CA ARG A 174 2.62 -14.98 -7.59
C ARG A 174 2.55 -14.26 -6.24
N TYR A 175 2.62 -12.93 -6.26
CA TYR A 175 2.64 -12.10 -5.06
C TYR A 175 1.23 -11.77 -4.57
N PRO A 176 1.06 -11.35 -3.29
CA PRO A 176 -0.25 -10.99 -2.73
C PRO A 176 -1.01 -9.94 -3.55
N TRP A 177 -0.29 -9.01 -4.19
CA TRP A 177 -0.87 -7.95 -5.02
C TRP A 177 -0.98 -8.29 -6.51
N SER A 178 -0.49 -9.45 -6.98
CA SER A 178 -0.38 -9.74 -8.43
C SER A 178 -1.72 -9.64 -9.17
N ASP A 179 -2.81 -10.12 -8.56
CA ASP A 179 -4.12 -10.14 -9.20
C ASP A 179 -4.69 -8.73 -9.31
N PHE A 180 -4.46 -7.93 -8.27
CA PHE A 180 -4.89 -6.55 -8.25
C PHE A 180 -4.05 -5.68 -9.20
N GLU A 181 -2.75 -5.94 -9.31
CA GLU A 181 -1.86 -5.32 -10.30
C GLU A 181 -2.33 -5.61 -11.74
N GLU A 182 -2.64 -6.87 -12.06
CA GLU A 182 -3.17 -7.26 -13.37
C GLU A 182 -4.50 -6.57 -13.68
N GLU A 183 -5.41 -6.51 -12.70
CA GLU A 183 -6.67 -5.80 -12.83
C GLU A 183 -6.44 -4.30 -13.06
N GLN A 184 -5.62 -3.64 -12.24
CA GLN A 184 -5.33 -2.22 -12.37
C GLN A 184 -4.70 -1.91 -13.72
N ARG A 185 -3.72 -2.71 -14.18
CA ARG A 185 -3.07 -2.52 -15.48
C ARG A 185 -4.03 -2.68 -16.66
N ARG A 186 -4.95 -3.64 -16.58
CA ARG A 186 -5.99 -3.86 -17.60
C ARG A 186 -6.98 -2.70 -17.67
N ASN A 187 -7.33 -2.16 -16.52
CA ASN A 187 -8.39 -1.16 -16.37
C ASN A 187 -7.86 0.27 -16.55
N PHE A 188 -6.62 0.52 -16.13
CA PHE A 188 -5.93 1.81 -16.08
C PHE A 188 -4.49 1.67 -16.60
N PRO A 189 -4.29 1.43 -17.91
CA PRO A 189 -2.95 1.19 -18.47
C PRO A 189 -1.97 2.35 -18.26
N ASN A 190 -2.48 3.57 -18.06
CA ASN A 190 -1.69 4.77 -17.77
C ASN A 190 -1.58 5.11 -16.27
N GLY A 191 -2.07 4.22 -15.39
CA GLY A 191 -2.15 4.43 -13.93
C GLY A 191 -3.55 4.86 -13.49
N ALA A 192 -3.98 4.39 -12.33
CA ALA A 192 -5.26 4.79 -11.72
C ALA A 192 -5.20 6.24 -11.23
N PRO A 193 -6.34 6.94 -11.07
CA PRO A 193 -6.37 8.20 -10.34
C PRO A 193 -5.79 8.02 -8.93
N ASP A 194 -4.99 8.97 -8.46
CA ASP A 194 -4.35 8.89 -7.15
C ASP A 194 -5.22 9.65 -6.13
N PRO A 195 -5.80 8.96 -5.13
CA PRO A 195 -6.84 9.51 -4.27
C PRO A 195 -6.42 10.75 -3.47
N LEU A 196 -5.12 10.94 -3.20
CA LEU A 196 -4.62 12.04 -2.37
C LEU A 196 -3.75 13.03 -3.14
N TYR A 197 -3.03 12.56 -4.17
CA TYR A 197 -2.28 13.46 -5.06
C TYR A 197 -3.22 14.35 -5.90
N ASP A 198 -4.36 13.79 -6.34
CA ASP A 198 -5.29 14.47 -7.24
C ASP A 198 -6.18 15.53 -6.57
N LYS A 199 -6.23 15.56 -5.23
CA LYS A 199 -6.93 16.59 -4.46
C LYS A 199 -6.38 18.01 -4.71
N THR A 200 -5.17 18.14 -5.27
CA THR A 200 -4.54 19.44 -5.58
C THR A 200 -4.45 19.80 -7.08
N GLY A 201 -5.03 18.97 -7.96
CA GLY A 201 -5.30 19.35 -9.35
C GLY A 201 -4.14 19.15 -10.34
N GLN A 202 -3.92 17.91 -10.79
CA GLN A 202 -3.37 17.66 -12.12
C GLN A 202 -4.16 16.55 -12.84
N LEU A 203 -5.03 17.05 -13.73
CA LEU A 203 -5.91 16.35 -14.67
C LEU A 203 -5.26 15.14 -15.36
N PHE A 204 -5.96 14.00 -15.32
CA PHE A 204 -5.90 12.97 -16.37
C PHE A 204 -7.26 12.89 -17.07
N GLY A 205 -7.26 13.07 -18.40
CA GLY A 205 -8.40 12.78 -19.29
C GLY A 205 -9.45 13.88 -19.37
N GLY A 206 -9.51 14.59 -20.50
CA GLY A 206 -10.34 15.78 -20.64
C GLY A 206 -11.85 15.51 -20.55
N VAL A 207 -12.51 16.24 -19.65
CA VAL A 207 -13.90 16.65 -19.82
C VAL A 207 -13.95 18.15 -19.53
N ILE A 208 -14.47 18.89 -20.51
CA ILE A 208 -14.63 20.34 -20.44
C ILE A 208 -15.76 20.65 -19.43
N ASN A 209 -15.41 21.43 -18.42
CA ASN A 209 -16.22 22.14 -17.41
C ASN A 209 -17.75 22.14 -17.55
N HIS A 210 -18.44 22.04 -16.40
CA HIS A 210 -19.57 22.95 -16.13
C HIS A 210 -19.73 23.44 -14.67
N ASP A 211 -18.78 23.19 -13.76
CA ASP A 211 -18.84 23.77 -12.40
C ASP A 211 -17.48 24.33 -11.95
N PRO A 212 -17.37 25.66 -11.74
CA PRO A 212 -16.15 26.29 -11.19
C PRO A 212 -15.87 25.96 -9.71
N GLN A 213 -16.78 25.27 -9.01
CA GLN A 213 -16.63 24.87 -7.61
C GLN A 213 -16.55 23.35 -7.40
N ALA A 214 -16.68 22.54 -8.46
CA ALA A 214 -16.44 21.10 -8.35
C ALA A 214 -14.94 20.82 -8.40
N THR A 215 -14.34 20.52 -7.24
CA THR A 215 -12.94 20.13 -7.10
C THR A 215 -12.70 18.61 -7.25
N GLY A 216 -13.67 17.86 -7.76
CA GLY A 216 -13.55 16.42 -8.00
C GLY A 216 -13.04 16.10 -9.41
N ILE A 217 -11.97 15.32 -9.52
CA ILE A 217 -11.52 14.75 -10.80
C ILE A 217 -12.42 13.54 -11.13
N TYR A 218 -13.38 13.73 -12.01
CA TYR A 218 -14.20 12.65 -12.56
C TYR A 218 -13.42 11.88 -13.63
N VAL A 219 -12.66 10.86 -13.25
CA VAL A 219 -12.35 9.78 -14.18
C VAL A 219 -13.43 8.74 -14.00
N ALA A 220 -14.40 8.73 -14.90
CA ALA A 220 -15.41 7.71 -15.01
C ALA A 220 -14.81 6.55 -15.80
N ASP A 221 -14.55 5.37 -15.19
CA ASP A 221 -14.15 4.19 -15.97
C ASP A 221 -15.23 3.93 -17.03
N PRO A 222 -14.88 4.04 -18.32
CA PRO A 222 -15.86 4.06 -19.39
C PRO A 222 -16.66 2.75 -19.46
N ARG A 223 -16.21 1.67 -18.83
CA ARG A 223 -16.89 0.37 -18.85
C ARG A 223 -18.13 0.34 -17.96
N TYR A 224 -18.31 1.32 -17.07
CA TYR A 224 -19.52 1.46 -16.25
C TYR A 224 -20.70 2.11 -17.00
N TYR A 225 -20.45 2.74 -18.14
CA TYR A 225 -21.43 3.56 -18.84
C TYR A 225 -22.02 2.81 -20.04
N PRO A 226 -23.34 2.57 -20.10
CA PRO A 226 -23.99 1.81 -21.19
C PRO A 226 -23.74 2.36 -22.60
N GLU A 227 -23.50 3.66 -22.70
CA GLU A 227 -23.20 4.41 -23.92
C GLU A 227 -21.74 4.28 -24.39
N SER A 228 -20.87 3.69 -23.57
CA SER A 228 -19.45 3.50 -23.90
C SER A 228 -19.22 2.28 -24.79
N PRO A 229 -18.30 2.36 -25.78
CA PRO A 229 -17.91 1.22 -26.59
C PRO A 229 -17.18 0.12 -25.80
N PHE A 230 -16.79 0.41 -24.56
CA PHE A 230 -16.12 -0.53 -23.66
C PHE A 230 -17.04 -1.07 -22.55
N TYR A 231 -18.34 -0.76 -22.60
CA TYR A 231 -19.31 -1.14 -21.55
C TYR A 231 -19.22 -2.63 -21.17
N ASP A 232 -19.03 -2.90 -19.88
CA ASP A 232 -19.07 -4.25 -19.31
C ASP A 232 -20.29 -4.34 -18.36
N PRO A 233 -21.38 -4.99 -18.79
CA PRO A 233 -22.58 -5.12 -17.97
C PRO A 233 -22.36 -5.95 -16.70
N VAL A 234 -21.39 -6.87 -16.68
CA VAL A 234 -21.06 -7.67 -15.49
C VAL A 234 -20.35 -6.79 -14.47
N LEU A 235 -19.38 -5.99 -14.91
CA LEU A 235 -18.68 -5.02 -14.06
C LEU A 235 -19.64 -3.94 -13.53
N ALA A 236 -20.49 -3.39 -14.40
CA ALA A 236 -21.50 -2.40 -14.03
C ALA A 236 -22.54 -2.93 -13.03
N SER A 237 -22.93 -4.20 -13.16
CA SER A 237 -23.88 -4.82 -12.23
C SER A 237 -23.34 -5.00 -10.81
N LYS A 238 -22.02 -5.08 -10.63
CA LYS A 238 -21.37 -5.16 -9.31
C LYS A 238 -21.35 -3.82 -8.57
N VAL A 239 -21.42 -2.70 -9.27
CA VAL A 239 -21.47 -1.35 -8.67
C VAL A 239 -22.88 -0.99 -8.21
N HIS A 240 -23.91 -1.45 -8.94
CA HIS A 240 -25.31 -1.23 -8.58
C HIS A 240 -25.76 -1.86 -7.25
N LEU A 241 -24.99 -2.80 -6.69
CA LEU A 241 -25.28 -3.40 -5.39
C LEU A 241 -24.99 -2.47 -4.20
N VAL A 242 -24.23 -1.38 -4.39
CA VAL A 242 -23.94 -0.41 -3.32
C VAL A 242 -24.99 0.71 -3.27
N HIS A 243 -25.79 0.90 -4.32
CA HIS A 243 -26.77 1.99 -4.43
C HIS A 243 -28.16 1.68 -3.88
N SER A 244 -28.47 0.46 -3.42
CA SER A 244 -29.85 0.08 -3.09
C SER A 244 -30.22 -0.03 -1.61
N GLU A 245 -29.33 0.28 -0.64
CA GLU A 245 -29.68 0.18 0.80
C GLU A 245 -29.56 1.48 1.61
N PHE A 246 -29.45 2.65 0.97
CA PHE A 246 -29.64 3.93 1.65
C PHE A 246 -30.91 4.62 1.16
N THR A 247 -32.04 4.28 1.79
CA THR A 247 -33.12 5.26 1.94
C THR A 247 -32.62 6.34 2.90
N GLU A 248 -32.32 7.53 2.40
CA GLU A 248 -32.11 8.70 3.25
C GLU A 248 -33.34 8.88 4.18
N PRO A 249 -33.14 9.17 5.48
CA PRO A 249 -34.27 9.50 6.34
C PRO A 249 -34.88 10.82 5.86
N ASP A 250 -36.22 10.83 5.78
CA ASP A 250 -37.03 12.00 5.43
C ASP A 250 -36.62 13.20 6.30
N PRO A 251 -36.18 14.33 5.71
CA PRO A 251 -35.75 15.51 6.45
C PRO A 251 -36.90 16.25 7.17
N SER A 252 -38.09 15.66 7.27
CA SER A 252 -39.26 16.22 7.97
C SER A 252 -39.70 15.47 9.23
N ILE A 253 -38.84 14.64 9.84
CA ILE A 253 -39.02 14.10 11.21
C ILE A 253 -37.94 14.59 12.16
#